data_AF-A0A924UK91-F1
#
_entry.id   AF-A0A924UK91-F1
#
_cell.length_a   1.000
_cell.length_b   1.000
_cell.length_c   1.000
_cell.angle_alpha   90.00
_cell.angle_beta   90.00
_cell.angle_gamma   90.00
#
_symmetry.space_group_name_H-M   'P 1'
#
loop_
_entity.id
_entity.type
_entity.pdbx_description
1 polymer ?
#
loop_
_entity_poly.entity_id
_entity_poly.type
_entity_poly.pdbx_seq_one_letter_code
_entity_poly.pdbx_strand_id
1 'polypeptide(L)'
;MKKYSIPWEVGSLFICTKCGAKFNENDLAEDIKKTLRKELKEVDAHKKIRVMTSGCLNVCYPEELTFTFMPNNGETEVYTTSLKEKEATDEIRKFLKKKI
;
A
#
# COMPACT_ATOMS: atom_id res chain seq x y z
N MET A 1 5.56 -21.78 -18.69
CA MET A 1 4.84 -20.96 -17.69
C MET A 1 3.39 -20.80 -18.11
N LYS A 2 2.45 -20.73 -17.16
CA LYS A 2 1.03 -20.44 -17.43
C LYS A 2 0.71 -19.03 -16.93
N LYS A 3 -0.08 -18.27 -17.70
CA LYS A 3 -0.53 -16.92 -17.36
C LYS A 3 -1.99 -16.99 -16.91
N TYR A 4 -2.32 -16.30 -15.81
CA TYR A 4 -3.66 -16.18 -15.27
C TYR A 4 -4.07 -14.71 -15.22
N SER A 5 -5.38 -14.44 -15.26
CA SER A 5 -5.92 -13.12 -14.98
C SER A 5 -5.80 -12.81 -13.49
N ILE A 6 -5.48 -11.56 -13.18
CA ILE A 6 -5.56 -11.03 -11.83
C ILE A 6 -7.02 -10.70 -11.50
N PRO A 7 -7.45 -10.89 -10.24
CA PRO A 7 -8.84 -10.65 -9.84
C PRO A 7 -9.15 -9.19 -9.50
N TRP A 8 -8.19 -8.27 -9.65
CA TRP A 8 -8.38 -6.84 -9.40
C TRP A 8 -8.21 -6.00 -10.66
N GLU A 9 -9.05 -4.98 -10.83
CA GLU A 9 -9.21 -4.22 -12.08
C GLU A 9 -8.23 -3.06 -12.25
N VAL A 10 -7.87 -2.37 -11.17
CA VAL A 10 -7.12 -1.10 -11.22
C VAL A 10 -5.63 -1.32 -10.94
N GLY A 11 -5.26 -2.00 -9.86
CA GLY A 11 -3.85 -2.14 -9.50
C GLY A 11 -3.60 -2.73 -8.12
N SER A 12 -2.33 -2.69 -7.70
CA SER A 12 -1.87 -3.18 -6.41
C SER A 12 -1.11 -2.11 -5.64
N LEU A 13 -1.38 -1.98 -4.33
CA LEU A 13 -0.63 -1.17 -3.40
C LEU A 13 0.32 -2.08 -2.59
N PHE A 14 1.59 -1.71 -2.52
CA PHE A 14 2.62 -2.37 -1.72
C PHE A 14 3.15 -1.43 -0.65
N ILE A 15 3.11 -1.84 0.61
CA ILE A 15 3.61 -1.06 1.75
C ILE A 15 4.93 -1.69 2.23
N CYS A 16 6.00 -0.90 2.36
CA CYS A 16 7.31 -1.41 2.75
C CYS A 16 7.34 -1.77 4.24
N THR A 17 7.62 -3.04 4.55
CA THR A 17 7.78 -3.51 5.94
C THR A 17 9.10 -3.07 6.58
N LYS A 18 10.10 -2.68 5.78
CA LYS A 18 11.44 -2.33 6.27
C LYS A 18 11.58 -0.88 6.71
N CYS A 19 10.75 0.05 6.19
CA CYS A 19 10.84 1.45 6.56
C CYS A 19 10.38 1.68 8.01
N GLY A 20 9.23 1.14 8.42
CA GLY A 20 8.76 1.21 9.82
C GLY A 20 9.69 0.51 10.80
N ALA A 21 10.19 -0.69 10.44
CA ALA A 21 11.09 -1.46 11.29
C ALA A 21 12.40 -0.74 11.66
N LYS A 22 12.90 0.17 10.80
CA LYS A 22 14.08 1.00 11.10
C LYS A 22 13.85 1.97 12.28
N PHE A 23 12.60 2.25 12.62
CA PHE A 23 12.19 3.21 13.64
C PHE A 23 11.34 2.56 14.74
N ASN A 24 11.52 1.24 14.97
CA ASN A 24 10.77 0.43 15.95
C ASN A 24 9.27 0.24 15.67
N GLU A 25 8.80 0.57 14.47
CA GLU A 25 7.42 0.40 14.02
C GLU A 25 7.29 -0.87 13.15
N ASN A 26 7.55 -2.03 13.74
CA ASN A 26 7.68 -3.30 13.01
C ASN A 26 6.39 -3.78 12.33
N ASP A 27 5.24 -3.55 12.97
CA ASP A 27 3.93 -4.04 12.50
C ASP A 27 3.13 -2.98 11.72
N LEU A 28 3.64 -1.75 11.65
CA LEU A 28 2.97 -0.59 11.04
C LEU A 28 2.43 -0.89 9.62
N ALA A 29 3.26 -1.49 8.77
CA ALA A 29 2.85 -1.82 7.39
C ALA A 29 1.74 -2.89 7.35
N GLU A 30 1.78 -3.85 8.26
CA GLU A 30 0.76 -4.90 8.38
C GLU A 30 -0.56 -4.35 8.89
N ASP A 31 -0.52 -3.45 9.88
CA ASP A 31 -1.70 -2.86 10.49
C ASP A 31 -2.39 -1.87 9.53
N ILE A 32 -1.62 -1.03 8.83
CA ILE A 32 -2.14 -0.20 7.72
C ILE A 32 -2.81 -1.09 6.66
N LYS A 33 -2.15 -2.19 6.23
CA LYS A 33 -2.73 -3.13 5.26
C LYS A 33 -4.06 -3.70 5.75
N LYS A 34 -4.15 -4.16 7.00
CA LYS A 34 -5.38 -4.74 7.57
C LYS A 34 -6.51 -3.72 7.55
N THR A 35 -6.24 -2.50 8.00
CA THR A 35 -7.23 -1.42 8.05
C THR A 35 -7.74 -1.05 6.66
N LEU A 36 -6.83 -0.77 5.71
CA LEU A 36 -7.22 -0.42 4.34
C LEU A 36 -7.98 -1.55 3.63
N ARG A 37 -7.60 -2.81 3.85
CA ARG A 37 -8.33 -3.95 3.28
C ARG A 37 -9.74 -4.07 3.83
N LYS A 38 -9.95 -3.76 5.11
CA LYS A 38 -11.27 -3.77 5.73
C LYS A 38 -12.13 -2.67 5.10
N GLU A 39 -11.64 -1.44 5.04
CA GLU A 39 -12.36 -0.31 4.43
C GLU A 39 -12.68 -0.55 2.95
N LEU A 40 -11.73 -1.06 2.16
CA LEU A 40 -11.97 -1.38 0.74
C LEU A 40 -13.03 -2.48 0.54
N LYS A 41 -13.18 -3.40 1.50
CA LYS A 41 -14.23 -4.42 1.43
C LYS A 41 -15.61 -3.83 1.70
N GLU A 42 -15.71 -2.88 2.65
CA GLU A 42 -16.97 -2.22 3.01
C GLU A 42 -17.59 -1.47 1.83
N VAL A 43 -16.78 -1.01 0.87
CA VAL A 43 -17.23 -0.31 -0.34
C VAL A 43 -17.04 -1.11 -1.64
N ASP A 44 -16.84 -2.43 -1.55
CA ASP A 44 -16.56 -3.36 -2.66
C ASP A 44 -15.34 -3.00 -3.56
N ALA A 45 -14.55 -2.00 -3.18
CA ALA A 45 -13.36 -1.56 -3.92
C ALA A 45 -12.15 -2.50 -3.79
N HIS A 46 -12.23 -3.53 -2.93
CA HIS A 46 -11.21 -4.58 -2.85
C HIS A 46 -11.07 -5.41 -4.14
N LYS A 47 -12.06 -5.36 -5.04
CA LYS A 47 -12.02 -5.90 -6.40
C LYS A 47 -11.35 -4.95 -7.41
N LYS A 48 -11.13 -3.68 -7.04
CA LYS A 48 -10.41 -2.71 -7.86
C LYS A 48 -8.93 -2.68 -7.50
N ILE A 49 -8.62 -2.53 -6.21
CA ILE A 49 -7.25 -2.38 -5.73
C ILE A 49 -6.90 -3.45 -4.70
N ARG A 50 -5.77 -4.12 -4.93
CA ARG A 50 -5.20 -5.10 -4.00
C ARG A 50 -4.16 -4.44 -3.09
N VAL A 51 -4.40 -4.41 -1.79
CA VAL A 51 -3.41 -3.88 -0.82
C VAL A 51 -2.57 -5.02 -0.25
N MET A 52 -1.25 -4.87 -0.22
CA MET A 52 -0.28 -5.86 0.25
C MET A 52 0.89 -5.18 0.96
N THR A 53 1.60 -5.94 1.78
CA THR A 53 2.91 -5.58 2.28
C THR A 53 3.99 -6.14 1.36
N SER A 54 5.17 -5.54 1.43
CA SER A 54 6.34 -5.94 0.66
C SER A 54 7.61 -5.86 1.51
N GLY A 55 8.68 -6.51 1.05
CA GLY A 55 10.02 -6.32 1.59
C GLY A 55 10.56 -4.91 1.31
N CYS A 56 11.89 -4.77 1.25
CA CYS A 56 12.50 -3.49 0.89
C CYS A 56 12.13 -3.12 -0.56
N LEU A 57 11.66 -1.88 -0.75
CA LEU A 57 11.39 -1.32 -2.09
C LEU A 57 12.61 -0.58 -2.67
N ASN A 58 13.75 -0.57 -1.97
CA ASN A 58 14.98 0.16 -2.30
C ASN A 58 14.82 1.67 -2.50
N VAL A 59 13.67 2.20 -2.10
CA VAL A 59 13.38 3.62 -2.03
C VAL A 59 13.05 3.89 -0.56
N CYS A 60 13.96 4.51 0.17
CA CYS A 60 13.76 4.87 1.57
C CYS A 60 14.08 6.34 1.71
N TYR A 61 13.16 7.08 2.33
CA TYR A 61 13.40 8.45 2.77
C TYR A 61 13.53 8.45 4.30
N PRO A 62 14.40 9.29 4.89
CA PRO A 62 14.55 9.34 6.35
C PRO A 62 13.22 9.61 7.03
N GLU A 63 12.94 8.86 8.09
CA GLU A 63 11.76 9.05 8.96
C GLU A 63 10.39 8.93 8.27
N GLU A 64 10.33 8.27 7.11
CA GLU A 64 9.11 8.09 6.35
C GLU A 64 8.82 6.63 6.00
N LEU A 65 7.53 6.29 5.90
CA LEU A 65 7.06 5.01 5.38
C LEU A 65 6.91 5.07 3.87
N THR A 66 7.60 4.20 3.14
CA THR A 66 7.46 4.08 1.69
C THR A 66 6.35 3.12 1.31
N PHE A 67 5.53 3.52 0.34
CA PHE A 67 4.59 2.64 -0.34
C PHE A 67 4.63 2.86 -1.85
N THR A 68 4.13 1.88 -2.59
CA THR A 68 4.16 1.87 -4.05
C THR A 68 2.81 1.45 -4.58
N PHE A 69 2.34 2.14 -5.61
CA PHE A 69 1.17 1.77 -6.37
C PHE A 69 1.60 1.27 -7.74
N MET A 70 1.25 0.03 -8.04
CA MET A 70 1.52 -0.61 -9.33
C MET A 70 0.18 -0.75 -10.06
N PRO A 71 -0.14 0.15 -11.00
CA PRO A 71 -1.35 0.01 -11.80
C PRO A 71 -1.27 -1.23 -12.68
N ASN A 72 -2.42 -1.79 -13.04
CA ASN A 72 -2.49 -2.90 -13.99
C ASN A 72 -2.03 -2.47 -15.40
N ASN A 73 -2.19 -1.19 -15.72
CA ASN A 73 -1.73 -0.56 -16.94
C ASN A 73 -1.02 0.76 -16.59
N GLY A 74 0.24 0.91 -16.99
CA GLY A 74 1.02 2.13 -16.76
C GLY A 74 2.27 1.89 -15.90
N GLU A 75 2.82 2.99 -15.41
CA GLU A 75 4.06 2.98 -14.63
C GLU A 75 3.81 2.84 -13.13
N THR A 76 4.76 2.22 -12.45
CA THR A 76 4.77 2.09 -11.00
C THR A 76 5.02 3.46 -10.35
N GLU A 77 4.17 3.85 -9.42
CA GLU A 77 4.25 5.12 -8.68
C GLU A 77 4.75 4.86 -7.25
N VAL A 78 5.76 5.63 -6.80
CA VAL A 78 6.36 5.48 -5.46
C VAL A 78 6.10 6.72 -4.63
N TYR A 79 5.71 6.52 -3.37
CA TYR A 79 5.34 7.57 -2.44
C TYR A 79 5.88 7.31 -1.05
N THR A 80 5.89 8.36 -0.24
CA THR A 80 6.18 8.30 1.18
C THR A 80 5.07 8.94 2.00
N THR A 81 5.03 8.59 3.28
CA THR A 81 4.08 9.12 4.26
C THR A 81 4.69 9.06 5.67
N SER A 82 4.01 9.67 6.64
CA SER A 82 4.36 9.64 8.06
C SER A 82 4.58 8.21 8.59
N LEU A 83 5.41 8.08 9.61
CA LEU A 83 5.55 6.82 10.37
C LEU A 83 4.43 6.62 11.41
N LYS A 84 3.56 7.62 11.64
CA LYS A 84 2.44 7.46 12.56
C LYS A 84 1.29 6.73 11.86
N GLU A 85 0.89 5.58 12.41
CA GLU A 85 -0.12 4.69 11.83
C GLU A 85 -1.39 5.40 11.34
N LYS A 86 -1.97 6.26 12.17
CA LYS A 86 -3.21 6.97 11.84
C LYS A 86 -3.02 7.94 10.66
N GLU A 87 -1.96 8.74 10.70
CA GLU A 87 -1.64 9.70 9.62
C GLU A 87 -1.34 8.96 8.32
N ALA A 88 -0.50 7.92 8.38
CA ALA A 88 -0.14 7.08 7.25
C ALA A 88 -1.36 6.41 6.60
N THR A 89 -2.21 5.80 7.43
CA THR A 89 -3.46 5.17 6.97
C THR A 89 -4.37 6.20 6.30
N ASP A 90 -4.54 7.37 6.90
CA ASP A 90 -5.40 8.43 6.37
C ASP A 90 -4.90 8.97 5.02
N GLU A 91 -3.59 9.17 4.87
CA GLU A 91 -2.96 9.63 3.63
C GLU A 91 -3.07 8.58 2.52
N ILE A 92 -2.71 7.33 2.81
CA ILE A 92 -2.81 6.23 1.85
C ILE A 92 -4.28 6.02 1.45
N ARG A 93 -5.22 6.11 2.39
CA ARG A 93 -6.66 6.01 2.10
C ARG A 93 -7.13 7.13 1.17
N LYS A 94 -6.73 8.38 1.43
CA LYS A 94 -7.04 9.51 0.52
C LYS A 94 -6.44 9.29 -0.86
N PHE A 95 -5.24 8.74 -0.95
CA PHE A 95 -4.61 8.37 -2.21
C PHE A 95 -5.41 7.29 -2.95
N LEU A 96 -5.77 6.18 -2.28
CA LEU A 96 -6.55 5.09 -2.87
C LEU A 96 -7.92 5.55 -3.40
N LYS A 97 -8.59 6.47 -2.69
CA LYS A 97 -9.86 7.07 -3.16
C LYS A 97 -9.73 7.81 -4.49
N LYS A 98 -8.54 8.33 -4.84
CA LYS A 98 -8.28 8.97 -6.13
C LYS A 98 -7.98 7.99 -7.27
N LYS A 99 -7.67 6.73 -6.92
CA LYS A 99 -7.32 5.66 -7.88
C LYS A 99 -8.51 4.75 -8.21
N ILE A 100 -9.52 4.70 -7.34
CA ILE A 100 -10.77 3.92 -7.50
C ILE A 100 -11.71 4.59 -8.50
#